data_AF-C2FVF8-F1
#
_entry.id   AF-C2FVF8-F1
#
_cell.length_a   1.000
_cell.length_b   1.000
_cell.length_c   1.000
_cell.angle_alpha   90.00
_cell.angle_beta   90.00
_cell.angle_gamma   90.00
#
_symmetry.space_group_name_H-M   'P 1'
#
loop_
_entity.id
_entity.type
_entity.pdbx_description
1 polymer ?
#
loop_
_entity_poly.entity_id
_entity_poly.type
_entity_poly.pdbx_seq_one_letter_code
_entity_poly.pdbx_strand_id
1 'polypeptide(L)'
;MTQETFKSVVFIHKDKLFRFANRFLVDPQDAFDIVQEVLIKLWESRMELSKVSNVEAYAMRMTKNLSLNKISREAVKYKAESYEMQEVQKEEISRSDPGPDSPAD
;
A
#
# COMPACT_ATOMS: atom_id res chain seq x y z
N MET A 1 -15.41 16.02 -18.29
CA MET A 1 -16.00 14.66 -18.37
C MET A 1 -17.21 14.57 -17.44
N THR A 2 -18.34 14.01 -17.88
CA THR A 2 -19.53 13.78 -17.05
C THR A 2 -19.44 12.44 -16.30
N GLN A 3 -20.35 12.20 -15.35
CA GLN A 3 -20.39 10.92 -14.61
C GLN A 3 -20.66 9.72 -15.52
N GLU A 4 -21.55 9.87 -16.49
CA GLU A 4 -21.89 8.81 -17.45
C GLU A 4 -20.68 8.46 -18.34
N THR A 5 -19.99 9.47 -18.86
CA THR A 5 -18.74 9.25 -19.63
C THR A 5 -17.66 8.59 -18.78
N PHE A 6 -17.53 8.99 -17.52
CA PHE A 6 -16.56 8.34 -16.62
C PHE A 6 -16.90 6.87 -16.40
N LYS A 7 -18.18 6.54 -16.22
CA LYS A 7 -18.62 5.15 -16.09
C LYS A 7 -18.27 4.33 -17.32
N SER A 8 -18.50 4.85 -18.52
CA SER A 8 -18.27 4.12 -19.77
C SER A 8 -16.80 4.04 -20.20
N VAL A 9 -15.95 4.98 -19.78
CA VAL A 9 -14.53 5.05 -20.23
C VAL A 9 -13.54 4.59 -19.16
N VAL A 10 -13.84 4.81 -17.87
CA VAL A 10 -12.92 4.49 -16.76
C VAL A 10 -13.44 3.29 -15.97
N PHE A 11 -14.68 3.39 -15.47
CA PHE A 11 -15.21 2.42 -14.51
C PHE A 11 -15.35 1.01 -15.09
N ILE A 12 -15.56 0.89 -16.41
CA ILE A 12 -15.57 -0.41 -17.11
C ILE A 12 -14.29 -1.22 -16.88
N HIS A 13 -13.16 -0.57 -16.57
CA HIS A 13 -11.88 -1.23 -16.36
C HIS A 13 -11.69 -1.74 -14.92
N LYS A 14 -12.59 -1.44 -13.97
CA LYS A 14 -12.39 -1.73 -12.53
C LYS A 14 -11.96 -3.17 -12.24
N ASP A 15 -12.57 -4.16 -12.90
CA ASP A 15 -12.27 -5.58 -12.65
C ASP A 15 -10.92 -6.00 -13.25
N LYS A 16 -10.50 -5.32 -14.32
CA LYS A 16 -9.16 -5.50 -14.90
C LYS A 16 -8.11 -4.85 -14.00
N LEU A 17 -8.36 -3.65 -13.49
CA LEU A 17 -7.48 -2.97 -12.54
C LEU A 17 -7.32 -3.80 -11.25
N PHE A 18 -8.43 -4.36 -10.73
CA PHE A 18 -8.41 -5.22 -9.54
C PHE A 18 -7.56 -6.47 -9.75
N ARG A 19 -7.80 -7.21 -10.84
CA ARG A 19 -6.97 -8.38 -11.20
C ARG A 19 -5.50 -8.03 -11.40
N PHE A 20 -5.21 -6.81 -11.83
CA PHE A 20 -3.85 -6.34 -11.99
C PHE A 20 -3.19 -5.98 -10.65
N ALA A 21 -3.89 -5.27 -9.77
CA ALA A 21 -3.43 -4.95 -8.41
C ALA A 21 -3.17 -6.22 -7.57
N ASN A 22 -4.05 -7.22 -7.67
CA ASN A 22 -3.89 -8.54 -7.01
C ASN A 22 -2.67 -9.33 -7.45
N ARG A 23 -2.00 -8.96 -8.54
CA ARG A 23 -0.71 -9.59 -8.92
C ARG A 23 0.45 -9.08 -8.08
N PHE A 24 0.28 -7.93 -7.43
CA PHE A 24 1.30 -7.29 -6.60
C PHE A 24 0.99 -7.46 -5.11
N LEU A 25 -0.28 -7.40 -4.73
CA LEU A 25 -0.75 -7.37 -3.34
C LEU A 25 -1.19 -8.77 -2.89
N VAL A 26 -0.84 -9.13 -1.66
CA VAL A 26 -1.18 -10.42 -1.06
C VAL A 26 -2.64 -10.44 -0.58
N ASP A 27 -3.11 -9.34 0.00
CA ASP A 27 -4.49 -9.21 0.48
C ASP A 27 -5.40 -8.65 -0.64
N PRO A 28 -6.48 -9.37 -1.02
CA PRO A 28 -7.47 -8.87 -1.96
C PRO A 28 -8.16 -7.58 -1.51
N GLN A 29 -8.32 -7.35 -0.21
CA GLN A 29 -8.92 -6.12 0.32
C GLN A 29 -8.06 -4.90 -0.04
N ASP A 30 -6.74 -5.03 0.06
CA ASP A 30 -5.82 -3.99 -0.36
C ASP A 30 -5.92 -3.68 -1.86
N ALA A 31 -6.08 -4.72 -2.68
CA ALA A 31 -6.27 -4.52 -4.12
C ALA A 31 -7.58 -3.78 -4.42
N PHE A 32 -8.64 -4.06 -3.66
CA PHE A 32 -9.90 -3.31 -3.76
C PHE A 32 -9.68 -1.84 -3.40
N ASP A 33 -9.02 -1.58 -2.28
CA ASP A 33 -8.73 -0.21 -1.82
C ASP A 33 -7.87 0.57 -2.82
N ILE A 34 -6.84 -0.06 -3.41
CA ILE A 34 -6.04 0.55 -4.48
C ILE A 34 -6.90 0.88 -5.69
N VAL A 35 -7.79 0.00 -6.14
CA VAL A 35 -8.68 0.30 -7.28
C VAL A 35 -9.61 1.45 -6.96
N GLN A 36 -10.18 1.48 -5.76
CA GLN A 36 -11.03 2.58 -5.31
C GLN A 36 -10.26 3.91 -5.29
N GLU A 37 -9.03 3.92 -4.78
CA GLU A 37 -8.16 5.11 -4.79
C GLU A 37 -7.86 5.57 -6.23
N VAL A 38 -7.57 4.65 -7.14
CA VAL A 38 -7.38 4.97 -8.58
C VAL A 38 -8.62 5.63 -9.16
N LEU A 39 -9.82 5.05 -8.94
CA LEU A 39 -11.06 5.58 -9.47
C LEU A 39 -11.36 6.99 -8.92
N ILE A 40 -11.13 7.22 -7.63
CA ILE A 40 -11.27 8.54 -6.99
C ILE A 40 -10.32 9.55 -7.62
N LYS A 41 -9.02 9.23 -7.70
CA LYS A 41 -8.01 10.13 -8.27
C LYS A 41 -8.31 10.48 -9.73
N LEU A 42 -8.74 9.50 -10.54
CA LEU A 42 -9.13 9.72 -11.93
C LEU A 42 -10.36 10.62 -12.06
N TRP A 43 -11.32 10.49 -11.14
CA TRP A 43 -12.50 11.34 -11.09
C TRP A 43 -12.17 12.78 -10.67
N GLU A 44 -11.31 12.94 -9.68
CA GLU A 44 -10.79 14.25 -9.26
C GLU A 44 -10.05 14.94 -10.40
N SER A 45 -9.22 14.21 -11.14
CA SER A 45 -8.46 14.70 -12.29
C SER A 45 -9.21 14.63 -13.63
N ARG A 46 -10.54 14.48 -13.63
CA ARG A 46 -11.34 14.17 -14.83
C ARG A 46 -11.26 15.20 -15.97
N MET A 47 -10.86 16.44 -15.67
CA MET A 47 -10.65 17.50 -16.67
C MET A 47 -9.35 17.28 -17.46
N GLU A 48 -8.30 16.81 -16.79
CA GLU A 48 -7.04 16.44 -17.44
C GLU A 48 -7.16 15.07 -18.11
N LEU A 49 -7.93 14.16 -17.51
CA LEU A 49 -8.19 12.83 -18.06
C LEU A 49 -8.84 12.89 -19.45
N SER A 50 -9.65 13.90 -19.76
CA SER A 50 -10.21 14.09 -21.11
C SER A 50 -9.16 14.38 -22.19
N LYS A 51 -7.93 14.74 -21.82
CA LYS A 51 -6.82 14.97 -22.74
C LYS A 51 -5.96 13.71 -22.95
N VAL A 52 -6.19 12.65 -22.16
CA VAL A 52 -5.43 11.40 -22.23
C VAL A 52 -5.95 10.56 -23.40
N SER A 53 -5.05 10.17 -24.31
CA SER A 53 -5.39 9.38 -25.49
C SER A 53 -5.79 7.93 -25.17
N ASN A 54 -5.19 7.35 -24.12
CA ASN A 54 -5.49 5.98 -23.67
C ASN A 54 -5.69 5.96 -22.15
N VAL A 55 -6.96 6.08 -21.76
CA VAL A 55 -7.39 6.12 -20.36
C VAL A 55 -7.13 4.79 -19.64
N GLU A 56 -7.30 3.66 -20.32
CA GLU A 56 -7.01 2.34 -19.75
C GLU A 56 -5.53 2.21 -19.38
N ALA A 57 -4.63 2.53 -20.30
CA ALA A 57 -3.19 2.47 -20.05
C ALA A 57 -2.76 3.42 -18.92
N TYR A 58 -3.38 4.60 -18.86
CA TYR A 58 -3.16 5.56 -17.78
C TYR A 58 -3.62 5.01 -16.43
N ALA A 59 -4.82 4.44 -16.35
CA ALA A 59 -5.35 3.82 -15.14
C ALA A 59 -4.49 2.62 -14.70
N MET A 60 -4.10 1.73 -15.62
CA MET A 60 -3.21 0.60 -15.35
C MET A 60 -1.86 1.05 -14.77
N ARG A 61 -1.26 2.12 -15.32
CA ARG A 61 -0.01 2.68 -14.78
C ARG A 61 -0.21 3.23 -13.37
N MET A 62 -1.30 3.94 -13.11
CA MET A 62 -1.64 4.46 -11.79
C MET A 62 -1.83 3.32 -10.77
N THR A 63 -2.58 2.28 -11.14
CA THR A 63 -2.77 1.07 -10.31
C THR A 63 -1.45 0.42 -9.95
N LYS A 64 -0.53 0.24 -10.92
CA LYS A 64 0.81 -0.31 -10.65
C LYS A 64 1.55 0.56 -9.64
N ASN A 65 1.62 1.87 -9.88
CA ASN A 65 2.38 2.78 -9.04
C ASN A 65 1.85 2.79 -7.60
N LEU A 66 0.53 2.86 -7.41
CA LEU A 66 -0.07 2.84 -6.07
C LEU A 66 0.14 1.50 -5.36
N SER A 67 0.05 0.38 -6.08
CA SER A 67 0.34 -0.95 -5.51
C SER A 67 1.79 -1.06 -5.04
N LEU A 68 2.76 -0.64 -5.86
CA LEU A 68 4.18 -0.67 -5.50
C LEU A 68 4.53 0.30 -4.36
N ASN A 69 3.88 1.46 -4.33
CA ASN A 69 4.03 2.41 -3.23
C ASN A 69 3.52 1.83 -1.92
N LYS A 70 2.39 1.11 -1.94
CA LYS A 70 1.86 0.43 -0.76
C LYS A 70 2.86 -0.61 -0.24
N ILE A 71 3.37 -1.48 -1.11
CA ILE A 71 4.38 -2.49 -0.74
C ILE A 71 5.62 -1.82 -0.13
N SER A 72 6.10 -0.73 -0.73
CA SER A 72 7.24 0.02 -0.20
C SER A 72 6.98 0.57 1.21
N ARG A 73 5.78 1.11 1.46
CA ARG A 73 5.40 1.63 2.79
C ARG A 73 5.30 0.51 3.82
N GLU A 74 4.74 -0.63 3.46
CA GLU A 74 4.65 -1.79 4.34
C GLU A 74 6.04 -2.32 4.70
N ALA A 75 6.94 -2.43 3.72
CA ALA A 75 8.32 -2.84 3.97
C ALA A 75 9.05 -1.89 4.95
N VAL A 76 8.85 -0.58 4.80
CA VAL A 76 9.40 0.42 5.74
C VAL A 76 8.80 0.26 7.14
N LYS A 77 7.48 0.07 7.24
CA LYS A 77 6.78 -0.14 8.51
C LYS A 77 7.29 -1.39 9.23
N TYR A 78 7.34 -2.54 8.55
CA TYR A 78 7.88 -3.78 9.11
C TYR A 78 9.32 -3.63 9.58
N LYS A 79 10.15 -2.91 8.82
CA LYS A 79 11.53 -2.64 9.20
C LYS A 79 11.60 -1.80 10.48
N ALA A 80 10.80 -0.74 10.59
CA ALA A 80 10.74 0.08 11.81
C ALA A 80 10.30 -0.75 13.03
N GLU A 81 9.20 -1.51 12.91
CA GLU A 81 8.69 -2.39 13.97
C GLU A 81 9.72 -3.45 14.40
N SER A 82 10.49 -4.00 13.44
CA SER A 82 11.55 -4.96 13.76
C SER A 82 12.69 -4.37 14.59
N TYR A 83 13.05 -3.10 14.36
CA TYR A 83 14.05 -2.41 15.18
C TYR A 83 13.53 -2.13 16.58
N GLU A 84 12.28 -1.67 16.70
CA GLU A 84 11.65 -1.44 18.01
C GLU A 84 11.60 -2.73 18.84
N MET A 85 11.21 -3.87 18.24
CA MET A 85 11.21 -5.17 18.92
C MET A 85 12.61 -5.60 19.38
N GLN A 86 13.65 -5.33 18.59
CA GLN A 86 15.04 -5.64 18.97
C GLN A 86 15.51 -4.81 20.16
N GLU A 87 15.15 -3.53 20.22
CA GLU A 87 15.52 -2.66 21.35
C GLU A 87 14.81 -3.10 22.64
N VAL A 88 13.52 -3.44 22.58
CA VAL A 88 12.78 -3.99 23.73
C VAL A 88 13.43 -5.28 24.24
N GLN A 89 13.79 -6.22 23.36
CA GLN A 89 14.47 -7.45 23.78
C GLN A 89 15.82 -7.19 24.45
N LYS A 90 16.61 -6.23 23.95
CA LYS A 90 17.88 -5.86 24.60
C LYS A 90 17.67 -5.28 26.00
N GLU A 91 16.67 -4.42 26.17
CA GLU A 91 16.33 -3.89 27.49
C GLU A 91 15.87 -4.97 28.45
N GLU A 92 15.03 -5.91 28.00
CA GLU A 92 14.57 -7.03 28.81
C GLU A 92 15.72 -7.96 29.21
N ILE A 93 16.62 -8.30 28.28
CA ILE A 93 17.82 -9.11 28.58
C ILE A 93 18.69 -8.38 29.62
N SER A 94 18.91 -7.08 29.45
CA SER A 94 19.67 -6.24 30.40
C SER A 94 19.03 -6.19 31.80
N ARG A 95 17.70 -6.16 31.89
CA ARG A 95 16.95 -6.18 33.17
C ARG A 95 16.88 -7.56 33.82
N SER A 96 17.09 -8.64 33.05
CA SER A 96 16.92 -10.02 33.52
C SER A 96 18.22 -10.66 34.00
N ASP A 97 19.37 -10.01 33.85
CA ASP A 97 20.63 -10.41 34.51
C ASP A 97 20.48 -10.10 36.02
N PRO A 98 20.33 -11.10 36.91
CA PRO A 98 20.59 -10.84 38.30
C PRO A 98 22.10 -10.59 38.37
N GLY A 99 22.50 -9.34 38.67
CA GLY A 99 23.88 -9.06 39.05
C GLY A 99 24.34 -10.11 40.08
N PRO A 100 25.64 -10.45 40.13
CA PRO A 100 26.11 -11.58 40.91
C PRO A 100 25.83 -11.36 42.41
N ASP A 101 24.66 -11.75 42.86
CA ASP A 101 24.34 -11.98 44.26
C ASP A 101 25.01 -13.29 44.64
N SER A 102 26.33 -13.23 44.82
CA SER A 102 27.04 -14.16 45.68
C SER A 102 27.43 -13.41 46.95
N PRO A 103 26.93 -13.83 48.12
CA PRO A 103 27.40 -13.29 49.40
C PRO A 103 28.86 -13.70 49.57
N ALA A 104 29.74 -12.73 49.77
CA ALA A 104 31.08 -13.00 50.26
C ALA A 104 30.98 -13.38 51.74
N ASP A 105 31.54 -14.54 52.07
CA ASP A 105 31.71 -15.09 53.42
C ASP A 105 32.23 -14.08 54.46
#